data_AF-A9WVD1-F1
#
_entry.id   AF-A9WVD1-F1
#
_cell.length_a   1.000
_cell.length_b   1.000
_cell.length_c   1.000
_cell.angle_alpha   90.00
_cell.angle_beta   90.00
_cell.angle_gamma   90.00
#
_symmetry.space_group_name_H-M   'P 1'
#
loop_
_entity.id
_entity.type
_entity.pdbx_description
1 polymer ?
#
loop_
_entity_poly.entity_id
_entity_poly.type
_entity_poly.pdbx_seq_one_letter_code
_entity_poly.pdbx_strand_id
1 'polypeptide(L)'
;MITVTGTAQHEAWQQKSMPDVEEVRPGVWSIPVLFPRNPLRYTLSYLLLGTAGAVLVDPGWDSDEGWQKLLAGLEHVGFPVEDLTGIVVSHFHPDNLGMAARLKAASGAWIGLGSKEGIQRGNVDRPEDFAAADLAKFARWGVPEPKLAEVTFSAAAWAATSASHEPDLRFDDGDYLPLDGTRIQVLFTPGHAPGHICLWDEKNRCF
;
A
#
# COMPACT_ATOMS: atom_id res chain seq x y z
N MET A 1 -20.91 -3.58 16.67
CA MET A 1 -21.41 -3.23 15.32
C MET A 1 -20.30 -2.46 14.63
N ILE A 2 -19.88 -2.88 13.43
CA ILE A 2 -18.88 -2.16 12.63
C ILE A 2 -19.62 -1.08 11.84
N THR A 3 -19.12 0.15 11.86
CA THR A 3 -19.68 1.29 11.12
C THR A 3 -18.72 1.67 10.01
N VAL A 4 -19.18 1.66 8.76
CA VAL A 4 -18.40 2.12 7.60
C VAL A 4 -18.28 3.63 7.66
N THR A 5 -17.06 4.13 7.52
CA THR A 5 -16.73 5.56 7.64
C THR A 5 -16.63 6.25 6.28
N GLY A 6 -16.05 5.58 5.28
CA GLY A 6 -16.02 6.02 3.88
C GLY A 6 -17.23 5.53 3.11
N THR A 7 -18.33 6.27 3.20
CA THR A 7 -19.60 5.89 2.54
C THR A 7 -19.51 6.04 1.03
N ALA A 8 -18.86 7.09 0.53
CA ALA A 8 -18.68 7.29 -0.92
C ALA A 8 -17.76 6.21 -1.50
N GLN A 9 -16.69 5.85 -0.79
CA GLN A 9 -15.83 4.70 -1.15
C GLN A 9 -16.64 3.41 -1.29
N HIS A 10 -17.45 3.10 -0.27
CA HIS A 10 -18.26 1.88 -0.26
C HIS A 10 -19.29 1.87 -1.39
N GLU A 11 -19.99 2.98 -1.64
CA GLU A 11 -20.95 3.09 -2.73
C GLU A 11 -20.31 2.92 -4.11
N ALA A 12 -19.16 3.56 -4.34
CA ALA A 12 -18.42 3.44 -5.60
C ALA A 12 -17.97 1.99 -5.86
N TRP A 13 -17.50 1.29 -4.82
CA TRP A 13 -17.14 -0.12 -4.92
C TRP A 13 -18.31 -0.98 -5.42
N GLN A 14 -19.51 -0.80 -4.82
CA GLN A 14 -20.73 -1.53 -5.18
C GLN A 14 -21.20 -1.20 -6.60
N GLN A 15 -21.13 0.07 -6.99
CA GLN A 15 -21.54 0.56 -8.32
C GLN A 15 -20.51 0.28 -9.41
N LYS A 16 -19.35 -0.23 -9.02
CA LYS A 16 -18.22 -0.50 -9.87
C LYS A 16 -17.57 0.73 -10.53
N SER A 17 -17.62 1.88 -9.86
CA SER A 17 -17.02 3.14 -10.28
C SER A 17 -15.73 3.45 -9.51
N MET A 18 -14.99 4.47 -9.96
CA MET A 18 -13.93 5.09 -9.17
C MET A 18 -14.59 6.01 -8.12
N PRO A 19 -14.19 5.92 -6.85
CA PRO A 19 -14.61 6.88 -5.84
C PRO A 19 -13.87 8.22 -6.00
N ASP A 20 -14.49 9.26 -5.46
CA ASP A 20 -13.82 10.55 -5.23
C ASP A 20 -12.94 10.49 -3.97
N VAL A 21 -12.15 11.54 -3.76
CA VAL A 21 -11.44 11.75 -2.50
C VAL A 21 -12.46 12.06 -1.40
N GLU A 22 -12.32 11.42 -0.24
CA GLU A 22 -13.29 11.53 0.87
C GLU A 22 -12.56 11.72 2.20
N GLU A 23 -12.93 12.75 2.97
CA GLU A 23 -12.55 12.84 4.39
C GLU A 23 -13.42 11.87 5.19
N VAL A 24 -12.90 10.68 5.44
CA VAL A 24 -13.67 9.60 6.10
C VAL A 24 -13.79 9.83 7.61
N ARG A 25 -12.84 10.56 8.19
CA ARG A 25 -12.83 11.07 9.57
C ARG A 25 -12.02 12.38 9.64
N PRO A 26 -12.22 13.23 10.65
CA PRO A 26 -11.44 14.46 10.80
C PRO A 26 -9.93 14.21 10.72
N GLY A 27 -9.30 14.74 9.66
CA GLY A 27 -7.87 14.58 9.39
C GLY A 27 -7.45 13.23 8.79
N VAL A 28 -8.41 12.41 8.34
CA VAL A 28 -8.18 11.11 7.68
C VAL A 28 -8.86 11.13 6.32
N TRP A 29 -8.07 11.14 5.27
CA TRP A 29 -8.55 11.24 3.89
C TRP A 29 -8.30 9.94 3.14
N SER A 30 -9.31 9.46 2.43
CA SER A 30 -9.19 8.35 1.48
C SER A 30 -8.94 8.92 0.09
N ILE A 31 -7.83 8.52 -0.53
CA ILE A 31 -7.41 8.89 -1.88
C ILE A 31 -7.35 7.62 -2.74
N PRO A 32 -8.30 7.43 -3.68
CA PRO A 32 -8.30 6.26 -4.56
C PRO A 32 -7.17 6.34 -5.59
N VAL A 33 -6.30 5.32 -5.59
CA VAL A 33 -5.19 5.21 -6.54
C VAL A 33 -5.51 4.15 -7.56
N LEU A 34 -5.43 4.52 -8.84
CA LEU A 34 -5.73 3.62 -9.95
C LEU A 34 -4.78 2.42 -9.94
N PHE A 35 -5.34 1.23 -10.18
CA PHE A 35 -4.61 0.01 -10.48
C PHE A 35 -4.84 -0.36 -11.95
N PRO A 36 -3.99 0.12 -12.89
CA PRO A 36 -4.29 0.07 -14.31
C PRO A 36 -4.46 -1.35 -14.82
N ARG A 37 -5.48 -1.57 -15.65
CA ARG A 37 -5.72 -2.85 -16.34
C ARG A 37 -5.85 -4.05 -15.38
N ASN A 38 -6.28 -3.80 -14.15
CA ASN A 38 -6.49 -4.83 -13.12
C ASN A 38 -7.99 -4.92 -12.73
N PRO A 39 -8.55 -6.13 -12.51
CA PRO A 39 -9.94 -6.30 -12.07
C PRO A 39 -10.27 -5.66 -10.71
N LEU A 40 -9.27 -5.42 -9.85
CA LEU A 40 -9.46 -4.68 -8.59
C LEU A 40 -9.75 -3.19 -8.81
N ARG A 41 -9.31 -2.64 -9.95
CA ARG A 41 -9.47 -1.25 -10.43
C ARG A 41 -8.69 -0.19 -9.65
N TYR A 42 -8.63 -0.27 -8.33
CA TYR A 42 -7.95 0.70 -7.48
C TYR A 42 -7.59 0.14 -6.12
N THR A 43 -6.63 0.79 -5.47
CA THR A 43 -6.32 0.66 -4.04
C THR A 43 -6.72 1.97 -3.34
N LEU A 44 -7.09 1.91 -2.08
CA LEU A 44 -7.32 3.11 -1.28
C LEU A 44 -6.05 3.47 -0.52
N SER A 45 -5.47 4.63 -0.82
CA SER A 45 -4.44 5.23 0.02
C SER A 45 -5.11 6.11 1.07
N TYR A 46 -4.56 6.15 2.28
CA TYR A 46 -5.08 7.02 3.34
C TYR A 46 -4.05 8.07 3.73
N LEU A 47 -4.43 9.34 3.70
CA LEU A 47 -3.60 10.43 4.23
C LEU A 47 -4.04 10.75 5.66
N LEU A 48 -3.10 10.60 6.60
CA LEU A 48 -3.28 10.89 8.02
C LEU A 48 -2.62 12.23 8.34
N LEU A 49 -3.42 13.24 8.67
CA LEU A 49 -2.94 14.59 8.98
C LEU A 49 -2.52 14.68 10.45
N GLY A 50 -1.28 15.11 10.68
CA GLY A 50 -0.76 15.53 11.96
C GLY A 50 -0.74 17.06 12.10
N THR A 51 -0.13 17.56 13.17
CA THR A 51 0.02 19.01 13.41
C THR A 51 1.13 19.66 12.58
N ALA A 52 2.13 18.89 12.14
CA ALA A 52 3.34 19.39 11.48
C ALA A 52 3.72 18.61 10.20
N GLY A 53 2.82 17.76 9.71
CA GLY A 53 3.06 16.92 8.53
C GLY A 53 1.97 15.87 8.37
N ALA A 54 2.18 14.93 7.44
CA ALA A 54 1.25 13.84 7.21
C ALA A 54 1.97 12.52 6.89
N VAL A 55 1.29 11.43 7.23
CA VAL A 55 1.69 10.07 6.83
C VAL A 55 0.72 9.58 5.77
N LEU A 56 1.24 9.08 4.66
CA LEU A 56 0.45 8.37 3.66
C LEU A 56 0.52 6.86 3.91
N VAL A 57 -0.63 6.20 3.95
CA VAL A 57 -0.78 4.76 4.10
C VAL A 57 -1.09 4.13 2.74
N ASP A 58 -0.37 3.06 2.40
CA ASP A 58 -0.57 2.24 1.19
C ASP A 58 -0.64 3.07 -0.09
N PRO A 59 0.51 3.58 -0.58
CA PRO A 59 0.57 4.49 -1.71
C PRO A 59 0.09 3.92 -3.05
N GLY A 60 -0.22 2.63 -3.15
CA GLY A 60 -0.78 2.06 -4.37
C GLY A 60 0.27 1.46 -5.31
N TRP A 61 -0.22 0.99 -6.46
CA TRP A 61 0.60 0.43 -7.53
C TRP A 61 1.43 1.49 -8.28
N ASP A 62 2.70 1.20 -8.56
CA ASP A 62 3.56 2.12 -9.32
C ASP A 62 3.19 2.18 -10.81
N SER A 63 2.58 3.29 -11.18
CA SER A 63 2.23 3.64 -12.55
C SER A 63 2.10 5.15 -12.67
N ASP A 64 2.32 5.69 -13.87
CA ASP A 64 2.15 7.13 -14.09
C ASP A 64 0.70 7.59 -13.92
N GLU A 65 -0.26 6.74 -14.28
CA GLU A 65 -1.69 7.00 -14.09
C GLU A 65 -2.05 7.02 -12.59
N GLY A 66 -1.56 6.05 -11.82
CA GLY A 66 -1.73 6.01 -10.36
C GLY A 66 -1.05 7.19 -9.67
N TRP A 67 0.15 7.55 -10.10
CA TRP A 67 0.89 8.71 -9.59
C TRP A 67 0.13 10.02 -9.81
N GLN A 68 -0.39 10.25 -11.01
CA GLN A 68 -1.19 11.44 -11.31
C GLN A 68 -2.48 11.48 -10.48
N LYS A 69 -3.13 10.33 -10.24
CA LYS A 69 -4.31 10.25 -9.38
C LYS A 69 -4.00 10.55 -7.92
N LEU A 70 -2.89 10.02 -7.40
CA LEU A 70 -2.44 10.30 -6.05
C LEU A 70 -2.13 11.80 -5.87
N LEU A 71 -1.37 12.40 -6.78
CA LEU A 71 -1.04 13.83 -6.73
C LEU A 71 -2.29 14.73 -6.82
N ALA A 72 -3.23 14.41 -7.71
CA ALA A 72 -4.49 15.14 -7.79
C ALA A 72 -5.32 14.99 -6.51
N GLY A 73 -5.25 13.82 -5.85
CA GLY A 73 -5.91 13.61 -4.57
C GLY A 73 -5.27 14.40 -3.43
N LEU A 74 -3.95 14.44 -3.37
CA LEU A 74 -3.20 15.27 -2.43
C LEU A 74 -3.49 16.77 -2.64
N GLU A 75 -3.53 17.23 -3.89
CA GLU A 75 -3.92 18.59 -4.26
C GLU A 75 -5.37 18.90 -3.82
N HIS A 76 -6.30 17.97 -4.00
CA HIS A 76 -7.69 18.13 -3.53
C HIS A 76 -7.77 18.34 -2.01
N VAL A 77 -6.95 17.63 -1.24
CA VAL A 77 -6.84 17.82 0.22
C VAL A 77 -6.13 19.14 0.57
N GLY A 78 -5.40 19.74 -0.38
CA GLY A 78 -4.56 20.91 -0.15
C GLY A 78 -3.25 20.56 0.55
N PHE A 79 -2.77 19.33 0.40
CA PHE A 79 -1.54 18.84 1.02
C PHE A 79 -0.48 18.54 -0.05
N PRO A 80 0.64 19.26 -0.11
CA PRO A 80 1.67 19.01 -1.12
C PRO A 80 2.43 17.70 -0.82
N VAL A 81 2.85 16.98 -1.86
CA VAL A 81 3.55 15.70 -1.71
C VAL A 81 4.87 15.87 -0.97
N GLU A 82 5.52 17.01 -1.13
CA GLU A 82 6.79 17.39 -0.52
C GLU A 82 6.72 17.50 1.00
N ASP A 83 5.53 17.74 1.56
CA ASP A 83 5.31 17.86 3.01
C ASP A 83 4.97 16.51 3.68
N LEU A 84 4.92 15.41 2.91
CA LEU A 84 4.78 14.08 3.49
C LEU A 84 5.99 13.77 4.36
N THR A 85 5.74 13.44 5.63
CA THR A 85 6.81 13.08 6.57
C THR A 85 7.05 11.58 6.62
N GLY A 86 6.01 10.78 6.34
CA GLY A 86 6.07 9.33 6.37
C GLY A 86 5.20 8.64 5.33
N ILE A 87 5.62 7.43 4.97
CA ILE A 87 4.88 6.50 4.13
C ILE A 87 4.81 5.19 4.92
N VAL A 88 3.63 4.75 5.30
CA VAL A 88 3.41 3.48 5.97
C VAL A 88 2.78 2.52 4.99
N VAL A 89 3.27 1.29 4.95
CA VAL A 89 2.70 0.25 4.10
C VAL A 89 2.21 -0.88 4.97
N SER A 90 0.92 -1.22 4.83
CA SER A 90 0.25 -2.27 5.58
C SER A 90 0.91 -3.62 5.36
N HIS A 91 1.29 -3.93 4.11
CA HIS A 91 2.01 -5.15 3.74
C HIS A 91 2.72 -5.03 2.39
N PHE A 92 3.61 -5.97 2.10
CA PHE A 92 4.56 -5.89 0.98
C PHE A 92 3.96 -6.02 -0.43
N HIS A 93 2.65 -6.24 -0.58
CA HIS A 93 2.10 -6.45 -1.92
C HIS A 93 2.24 -5.20 -2.80
N PRO A 94 2.49 -5.36 -4.11
CA PRO A 94 2.88 -4.23 -4.95
C PRO A 94 1.78 -3.18 -5.15
N ASP A 95 0.52 -3.55 -4.96
CA ASP A 95 -0.63 -2.65 -4.95
C ASP A 95 -0.72 -1.78 -3.70
N ASN A 96 0.14 -2.00 -2.70
CA ASN A 96 0.25 -1.21 -1.48
C ASN A 96 1.63 -0.55 -1.39
N LEU A 97 2.71 -1.32 -1.64
CA LEU A 97 4.10 -0.86 -1.54
C LEU A 97 4.62 -0.12 -2.79
N GLY A 98 3.98 -0.32 -3.95
CA GLY A 98 4.55 0.00 -5.27
C GLY A 98 5.12 1.41 -5.38
N MET A 99 4.32 2.43 -5.06
CA MET A 99 4.74 3.84 -5.19
C MET A 99 5.60 4.38 -4.03
N ALA A 100 5.91 3.58 -3.00
CA ALA A 100 6.61 4.08 -1.81
C ALA A 100 8.00 4.68 -2.14
N ALA A 101 8.76 4.04 -3.03
CA ALA A 101 10.07 4.53 -3.47
C ALA A 101 9.98 5.88 -4.21
N ARG A 102 8.99 5.99 -5.11
CA ARG A 102 8.74 7.20 -5.89
C ARG A 102 8.32 8.37 -4.99
N LEU A 103 7.46 8.12 -4.01
CA LEU A 103 7.07 9.12 -3.02
C LEU A 103 8.23 9.54 -2.13
N LYS A 104 9.02 8.61 -1.61
CA LYS A 104 10.23 8.94 -0.83
C LYS A 104 11.19 9.82 -1.61
N ALA A 105 11.38 9.57 -2.91
CA ALA A 105 12.21 10.41 -3.76
C ALA A 105 11.63 11.83 -3.94
N ALA A 106 10.30 11.97 -3.97
CA ALA A 106 9.63 13.26 -4.12
C ALA A 106 9.55 14.07 -2.82
N SER A 107 9.40 13.42 -1.66
CA SER A 107 9.14 14.09 -0.38
C SER A 107 10.28 14.03 0.64
N GLY A 108 11.19 13.06 0.51
CA GLY A 108 12.17 12.76 1.55
C GLY A 108 11.59 12.03 2.77
N ALA A 109 10.32 11.60 2.73
CA ALA A 109 9.67 10.85 3.80
C ALA A 109 10.43 9.56 4.20
N TRP A 110 10.23 9.14 5.45
CA TRP A 110 10.59 7.78 5.85
C TRP A 110 9.55 6.77 5.33
N ILE A 111 9.98 5.53 5.07
CA ILE A 111 9.12 4.39 4.75
C ILE A 111 9.08 3.45 5.96
N GLY A 112 7.89 3.05 6.37
CA GLY A 112 7.66 2.14 7.49
C GLY A 112 6.87 0.89 7.11
N LEU A 113 7.30 -0.26 7.60
CA LEU A 113 6.61 -1.56 7.45
C LEU A 113 6.57 -2.29 8.80
N GLY A 114 5.68 -3.28 8.92
CA GLY A 114 5.73 -4.23 10.03
C GLY A 114 7.10 -4.92 10.14
N SER A 115 7.57 -5.18 11.36
CA SER A 115 8.89 -5.74 11.64
C SER A 115 9.07 -7.14 11.06
N LYS A 116 7.97 -7.88 10.92
CA LYS A 116 7.92 -9.22 10.32
C LYS A 116 7.78 -9.20 8.80
N GLU A 117 7.68 -8.03 8.18
CA GLU A 117 7.60 -7.99 6.72
C GLU A 117 8.94 -8.32 6.06
N GLY A 118 8.94 -9.36 5.25
CA GLY A 118 10.07 -9.66 4.40
C GLY A 118 9.92 -8.89 3.10
N ILE A 119 10.68 -7.81 2.92
CA ILE A 119 10.90 -7.35 1.54
C ILE A 119 11.66 -8.48 0.87
N GLN A 120 11.10 -9.04 -0.19
CA GLN A 120 11.64 -10.20 -0.90
C GLN A 120 12.94 -9.85 -1.67
N ARG A 121 13.93 -9.27 -0.99
CA ARG A 121 15.27 -8.96 -1.50
C ARG A 121 15.88 -10.14 -2.24
N GLY A 122 15.70 -11.34 -1.71
CA GLY A 122 16.31 -12.57 -2.23
C GLY A 122 15.96 -12.91 -3.68
N ASN A 123 14.85 -12.37 -4.22
CA ASN A 123 14.38 -12.66 -5.57
C ASN A 123 14.44 -11.46 -6.52
N VAL A 124 14.73 -10.25 -6.02
CA VAL A 124 14.84 -9.04 -6.86
C VAL A 124 16.12 -9.09 -7.68
N ASP A 125 17.22 -9.55 -7.08
CA ASP A 125 18.52 -9.65 -7.75
C ASP A 125 18.61 -10.85 -8.71
N ARG A 126 17.62 -11.76 -8.66
CA ARG A 126 17.55 -12.97 -9.49
C ARG A 126 16.12 -13.27 -9.94
N PRO A 127 15.53 -12.40 -10.77
CA PRO A 127 14.13 -12.54 -11.18
C PRO A 127 13.87 -13.83 -12.00
N GLU A 128 14.89 -14.33 -12.69
CA GLU A 128 14.83 -15.61 -13.41
C GLU A 128 14.75 -16.82 -12.45
N ASP A 129 15.53 -16.81 -11.37
CA ASP A 129 15.49 -17.88 -10.35
C ASP A 129 14.11 -17.92 -9.69
N PHE A 130 13.52 -16.74 -9.43
CA PHE A 130 12.16 -16.63 -8.91
C PHE A 130 11.13 -17.20 -9.88
N ALA A 131 11.13 -16.76 -11.14
CA ALA A 131 10.17 -17.21 -12.13
C ALA A 131 10.23 -18.74 -12.33
N ALA A 132 11.44 -19.31 -12.35
CA ALA A 132 11.64 -20.75 -12.42
C ALA A 132 11.10 -21.48 -11.17
N ALA A 133 11.36 -20.95 -9.97
CA ALA A 133 10.86 -21.52 -8.72
C ALA A 133 9.34 -21.43 -8.59
N ASP A 134 8.75 -20.33 -9.06
CA ASP A 134 7.31 -20.10 -9.07
C ASP A 134 6.61 -21.09 -10.01
N LEU A 135 7.12 -21.24 -11.24
CA LEU A 135 6.65 -22.23 -12.20
C LEU A 135 6.75 -23.67 -11.67
N ALA A 136 7.90 -24.03 -11.09
CA ALA A 136 8.10 -25.36 -10.50
C ALA A 136 7.13 -25.62 -9.33
N LYS A 137 6.80 -24.58 -8.54
CA LYS A 137 5.86 -24.67 -7.42
C LYS A 137 4.43 -24.93 -7.91
N PHE A 138 3.94 -24.15 -8.87
CA PHE A 138 2.59 -24.36 -9.43
C PHE A 138 2.47 -25.69 -10.16
N ALA A 139 3.50 -26.13 -10.88
CA ALA A 139 3.54 -27.45 -11.48
C ALA A 139 3.45 -28.56 -10.42
N ARG A 140 4.18 -28.44 -9.31
CA ARG A 140 4.10 -29.39 -8.18
C ARG A 140 2.72 -29.40 -7.49
N TRP A 141 2.01 -28.28 -7.51
CA TRP A 141 0.62 -28.20 -7.02
C TRP A 141 -0.40 -28.80 -8.00
N GLY A 142 0.05 -29.25 -9.18
CA GLY A 142 -0.80 -29.94 -10.16
C GLY A 142 -1.50 -29.00 -11.14
N VAL A 143 -1.05 -27.75 -11.28
CA VAL A 143 -1.57 -26.86 -12.33
C VAL A 143 -1.23 -27.45 -13.71
N PRO A 144 -2.22 -27.64 -14.61
CA PRO A 144 -1.96 -28.15 -15.95
C PRO A 144 -0.99 -27.24 -16.71
N GLU A 145 -0.08 -27.83 -17.50
CA GLU A 145 0.92 -27.10 -18.28
C GLU A 145 0.35 -25.91 -19.07
N PRO A 146 -0.80 -26.03 -19.79
CA PRO A 146 -1.35 -24.91 -20.54
C PRO A 146 -1.81 -23.72 -19.69
N LYS A 147 -1.93 -23.92 -18.37
CA LYS A 147 -2.40 -22.92 -17.40
C LYS A 147 -1.27 -22.31 -16.57
N LEU A 148 -0.06 -22.85 -16.62
CA LEU A 148 1.06 -22.34 -15.81
C LEU A 148 1.35 -20.88 -16.13
N ALA A 149 1.41 -20.51 -17.41
CA ALA A 149 1.68 -19.14 -17.83
C ALA A 149 0.59 -18.12 -17.40
N GLU A 150 -0.62 -18.57 -17.03
CA GLU A 150 -1.70 -17.71 -16.54
C GLU A 150 -1.57 -17.38 -15.05
N VAL A 151 -0.85 -18.21 -14.28
CA VAL A 151 -0.81 -18.12 -12.81
C VAL A 151 0.57 -17.85 -12.23
N THR A 152 1.63 -17.96 -13.04
CA THR A 152 3.01 -17.67 -12.63
C THR A 152 3.42 -16.26 -13.01
N PHE A 153 4.34 -15.68 -12.25
CA PHE A 153 5.00 -14.45 -12.66
C PHE A 153 6.12 -14.71 -13.67
N SER A 154 6.24 -13.82 -14.67
CA SER A 154 7.46 -13.73 -15.47
C SER A 154 8.55 -12.99 -14.69
N ALA A 155 9.82 -13.23 -15.04
CA ALA A 155 10.95 -12.52 -14.45
C ALA A 155 10.80 -10.99 -14.59
N ALA A 156 10.36 -10.52 -15.77
CA ALA A 156 10.12 -9.10 -16.00
C ALA A 156 8.98 -8.54 -15.13
N ALA A 157 7.87 -9.26 -15.01
CA ALA A 157 6.74 -8.84 -14.16
C ALA A 157 7.13 -8.80 -12.67
N TRP A 158 7.92 -9.78 -12.22
CA TRP A 158 8.45 -9.81 -10.87
C TRP A 158 9.43 -8.65 -10.60
N ALA A 159 10.38 -8.41 -11.51
CA ALA A 159 11.33 -7.30 -11.38
C ALA A 159 10.62 -5.94 -11.31
N ALA A 160 9.59 -5.73 -12.15
CA ALA A 160 8.81 -4.49 -12.16
C ALA A 160 8.03 -4.24 -10.85
N THR A 161 7.71 -5.29 -10.09
CA THR A 161 6.98 -5.18 -8.81
C THR A 161 7.89 -5.13 -7.59
N SER A 162 9.19 -5.36 -7.78
CA SER A 162 10.17 -5.59 -6.73
C SER A 162 11.11 -4.40 -6.46
N ALA A 163 10.90 -3.25 -7.11
CA ALA A 163 11.75 -2.05 -6.98
C ALA A 163 11.66 -1.33 -5.60
N SER A 164 11.23 -2.06 -4.56
CA SER A 164 10.96 -1.51 -3.24
C SER A 164 12.27 -1.32 -2.45
N HIS A 165 12.40 -0.15 -1.81
CA HIS A 165 13.50 0.14 -0.90
C HIS A 165 13.27 -0.53 0.45
N GLU A 166 14.36 -0.78 1.20
CA GLU A 166 14.23 -1.15 2.61
C GLU A 166 13.47 -0.07 3.38
N PRO A 167 12.56 -0.42 4.29
CA PRO A 167 11.97 0.58 5.15
C PRO A 167 13.05 1.22 6.03
N ASP A 168 12.89 2.51 6.27
CA ASP A 168 13.66 3.23 7.27
C ASP A 168 13.21 2.82 8.68
N LEU A 169 11.93 2.47 8.84
CA LEU A 169 11.32 2.11 10.12
C LEU A 169 10.65 0.72 10.08
N ARG A 170 10.84 -0.04 11.16
CA ARG A 170 10.20 -1.33 11.39
C ARG A 170 9.30 -1.18 12.62
N PHE A 171 8.02 -1.48 12.48
CA PHE A 171 7.07 -1.39 13.57
C PHE A 171 6.75 -2.75 14.14
N ASP A 172 6.75 -2.88 15.47
CA ASP A 172 6.20 -4.01 16.20
C ASP A 172 4.73 -3.78 16.58
N ASP A 173 4.06 -4.83 17.05
CA ASP A 173 2.70 -4.73 17.57
C ASP A 173 2.65 -3.78 18.77
N GLY A 174 1.72 -2.83 18.74
CA GLY A 174 1.52 -1.83 19.79
C GLY A 174 2.38 -0.58 19.67
N ASP A 175 3.30 -0.50 18.70
CA ASP A 175 4.07 0.72 18.40
C ASP A 175 3.15 1.85 17.94
N TYR A 176 3.69 3.08 17.92
CA TYR A 176 2.99 4.26 17.41
C TYR A 176 3.73 4.85 16.22
N LEU A 177 2.96 5.33 15.24
CA LEU A 177 3.54 6.07 14.12
C LEU A 177 4.18 7.39 14.59
N PRO A 178 5.33 7.80 14.03
CA PRO A 178 5.90 9.13 14.23
C PRO A 178 5.07 10.23 13.53
N LEU A 179 3.92 10.57 14.11
CA LEU A 179 3.01 11.58 13.59
C LEU A 179 2.45 12.44 14.72
N ASP A 180 3.00 13.64 14.88
CA ASP A 180 2.58 14.57 15.92
C ASP A 180 1.11 15.01 15.75
N GLY A 181 0.40 15.20 16.86
CA GLY A 181 -0.98 15.70 16.86
C GLY A 181 -2.06 14.62 16.80
N THR A 182 -1.69 13.37 16.54
CA THR A 182 -2.59 12.21 16.65
C THR A 182 -1.84 11.00 17.22
N ARG A 183 -2.57 9.97 17.64
CA ARG A 183 -2.00 8.71 18.12
C ARG A 183 -2.51 7.58 17.26
N ILE A 184 -1.65 7.09 16.37
CA ILE A 184 -1.94 5.98 15.48
C ILE A 184 -1.15 4.77 15.94
N GLN A 185 -1.84 3.79 16.53
CA GLN A 185 -1.24 2.57 17.03
C GLN A 185 -1.12 1.53 15.91
N VAL A 186 0.00 0.84 15.84
CA VAL A 186 0.24 -0.29 14.95
C VAL A 186 -0.30 -1.55 15.59
N LEU A 187 -1.06 -2.34 14.82
CA LEU A 187 -1.60 -3.63 15.25
C LEU A 187 -1.20 -4.71 14.27
N PHE A 188 -0.51 -5.73 14.74
CA PHE A 188 -0.12 -6.86 13.92
C PHE A 188 -1.32 -7.73 13.59
N THR A 189 -1.54 -7.94 12.30
CA THR A 189 -2.63 -8.73 11.77
C THR A 189 -2.12 -9.74 10.75
N PRO A 190 -1.16 -10.61 11.14
CA PRO A 190 -0.53 -11.54 10.22
C PRO A 190 -1.50 -12.60 9.70
N GLY A 191 -1.24 -13.10 8.50
CA GLY A 191 -2.00 -14.18 7.87
C GLY A 191 -2.01 -14.03 6.36
N HIS A 192 -2.55 -12.90 5.87
CA HIS A 192 -2.48 -12.51 4.46
C HIS A 192 -1.03 -12.21 4.04
N ALA A 193 -0.32 -11.44 4.86
CA ALA A 193 1.13 -11.29 4.78
C ALA A 193 1.77 -11.48 6.17
N PRO A 194 3.04 -11.93 6.27
CA PRO A 194 3.66 -12.28 7.55
C PRO A 194 3.81 -11.12 8.53
N GLY A 195 4.00 -9.90 8.03
CA GLY A 195 4.13 -8.68 8.84
C GLY A 195 3.03 -7.67 8.58
N HIS A 196 1.87 -8.13 8.09
CA HIS A 196 0.73 -7.26 7.85
C HIS A 196 0.35 -6.48 9.12
N ILE A 197 0.11 -5.18 8.96
CA ILE A 197 -0.33 -4.29 10.03
C ILE A 197 -1.67 -3.62 9.70
N CYS A 198 -2.48 -3.42 10.72
CA CYS A 198 -3.55 -2.43 10.73
C CYS A 198 -3.09 -1.23 11.56
N LEU A 199 -3.70 -0.08 11.31
CA LEU A 199 -3.47 1.14 12.07
C LEU A 199 -4.73 1.45 12.87
N TRP A 200 -4.60 1.89 14.11
CA TRP A 200 -5.72 2.30 14.96
C TRP A 200 -5.58 3.76 15.35
N ASP A 201 -6.48 4.60 14.86
CA ASP A 201 -6.59 5.99 15.25
C ASP A 201 -7.36 6.12 16.57
N GLU A 202 -6.66 6.41 17.66
CA GLU A 202 -7.25 6.52 18.99
C GLU A 202 -8.25 7.68 19.09
N LYS A 203 -8.02 8.78 18.35
CA LYS A 203 -8.86 9.98 18.39
C LYS A 203 -10.17 9.74 17.66
N ASN A 204 -10.09 9.21 16.44
CA ASN A 204 -11.25 8.99 15.59
C ASN A 204 -11.94 7.64 15.83
N ARG A 205 -11.28 6.75 16.59
CA ARG A 205 -11.75 5.39 16.92
C ARG A 205 -12.07 4.57 15.66
N CYS A 206 -11.15 4.58 14.70
CA CYS A 206 -11.24 3.82 13.46
C CYS A 206 -9.93 3.09 13.15
N PHE A 207 -10.07 2.01 12.37
CA PHE A 207 -8.97 1.35 11.68
C PHE A 207 -8.84 1.89 10.27
#